data_AF-A0A1Z4JM06-F1
#
_entry.id   AF-A0A1Z4JM06-F1
#
_cell.length_a   1.000
_cell.length_b   1.000
_cell.length_c   1.000
_cell.angle_alpha   90.00
_cell.angle_beta   90.00
_cell.angle_gamma   90.00
#
_symmetry.space_group_name_H-M   'P 1'
#
loop_
_entity.id
_entity.type
_entity.pdbx_description
1 polymer ?
#
loop_
_entity_poly.entity_id
_entity_poly.type
_entity_poly.pdbx_seq_one_letter_code
_entity_poly.pdbx_strand_id
1 'polypeptide(L)' 'MRTQRVSDMTIEELKTFVTQIVDEKLHRVPEDDRTVEEVLAAMDQIRWTPPPDAKTTSEMIREDRDQ' A
#
# COMPACT_ATOMS: atom_id res chain seq x y z
N MET A 1 18.78 -11.92 -15.90
CA MET A 1 17.94 -11.20 -16.87
C MET A 1 18.85 -10.47 -17.84
N ARG A 2 18.68 -10.63 -19.17
CA ARG A 2 19.41 -9.82 -20.14
C ARG A 2 18.97 -8.36 -19.96
N THR A 3 19.92 -7.45 -19.79
CA THR A 3 19.65 -6.01 -19.72
C THR A 3 19.36 -5.50 -21.14
N GLN A 4 18.12 -5.69 -21.61
CA GLN A 4 17.66 -5.14 -22.87
C GLN A 4 17.35 -3.65 -22.66
N ARG A 5 17.88 -2.79 -23.53
CA ARG A 5 17.59 -1.35 -23.45
C ARG A 5 16.21 -1.08 -24.05
N VAL A 6 15.46 -0.18 -23.41
CA VAL A 6 14.14 0.26 -23.90
C VAL A 6 14.22 0.83 -25.32
N SER A 7 15.36 1.45 -25.68
CA SER A 7 15.63 1.99 -27.03
C SER A 7 15.61 0.93 -28.13
N ASP A 8 15.85 -0.33 -27.77
CA ASP A 8 16.00 -1.42 -28.73
C ASP A 8 14.69 -2.23 -28.85
N MET A 9 13.64 -1.84 -28.11
CA MET A 9 12.33 -2.48 -28.12
C MET A 9 11.45 -1.86 -29.20
N THR A 10 10.68 -2.72 -29.87
CA THR A 10 9.54 -2.28 -30.66
C THR A 10 8.44 -1.75 -29.73
N ILE A 11 7.53 -0.96 -30.29
CA ILE A 11 6.37 -0.42 -29.55
C ILE A 11 5.51 -1.55 -28.97
N GLU A 12 5.40 -2.69 -29.66
CA GLU A 12 4.63 -3.85 -29.19
C GLU A 12 5.29 -4.55 -28.00
N GLU A 13 6.61 -4.72 -28.04
CA GLU A 13 7.38 -5.24 -26.91
C GLU A 13 7.29 -4.30 -25.70
N LEU A 14 7.35 -2.98 -25.93
CA LEU A 14 7.22 -2.00 -24.85
C LEU A 14 5.82 -2.05 -24.21
N LYS A 15 4.76 -2.15 -25.02
CA LYS A 15 3.39 -2.33 -24.49
C LYS A 15 3.29 -3.59 -23.64
N THR A 16 3.85 -4.70 -24.13
CA THR A 16 3.82 -5.99 -23.43
C THR A 16 4.56 -5.90 -22.08
N PHE A 17 5.73 -5.28 -22.07
CA PHE A 17 6.53 -5.06 -20.87
C PHE A 17 5.81 -4.18 -19.85
N VAL A 18 5.19 -3.08 -20.29
CA VAL A 18 4.40 -2.20 -19.41
C VAL A 18 3.22 -2.97 -18.81
N THR A 19 2.48 -3.72 -19.63
CA THR A 19 1.35 -4.53 -19.14
C THR A 19 1.81 -5.54 -18.08
N GLN A 20 2.93 -6.24 -18.30
CA GLN A 20 3.49 -7.19 -17.32
C GLN A 20 3.84 -6.52 -15.99
N ILE A 21 4.48 -5.35 -16.01
CA ILE A 21 4.82 -4.63 -14.78
C ILE A 21 3.58 -4.12 -14.05
N VAL A 22 2.61 -3.60 -14.79
CA VAL A 22 1.34 -3.13 -14.21
C VAL A 22 0.62 -4.29 -13.55
N ASP A 23 0.56 -5.44 -14.23
CA ASP A 23 -0.06 -6.66 -13.72
C ASP A 23 0.63 -7.16 -12.45
N GLU A 24 1.97 -7.22 -12.44
CA GLU A 24 2.75 -7.60 -11.27
C GLU A 24 2.52 -6.66 -10.08
N LYS A 25 2.32 -5.36 -10.34
CA LYS A 25 2.04 -4.37 -9.29
C LYS A 25 0.59 -4.42 -8.80
N LEU A 26 -0.38 -4.67 -9.68
CA LEU A 26 -1.78 -4.77 -9.29
C LEU A 26 -2.05 -6.03 -8.45
N HIS A 27 -1.41 -7.15 -8.78
CA HIS A 27 -1.51 -8.40 -8.01
C HIS A 27 -0.84 -8.35 -6.63
N ARG A 28 -0.18 -7.23 -6.27
CA ARG A 28 0.38 -7.01 -4.93
C ARG A 28 -0.57 -6.30 -3.98
N VAL A 29 -1.78 -5.94 -4.40
CA VAL A 29 -2.80 -5.53 -3.43
C VAL A 29 -3.16 -6.78 -2.63
N PRO A 30 -2.91 -6.83 -1.31
CA PRO A 30 -3.35 -7.95 -0.51
C PRO A 30 -4.87 -8.04 -0.65
N GLU A 31 -5.35 -9.18 -1.14
CA GLU A 31 -6.78 -9.46 -1.15
C GLU A 31 -7.25 -9.45 0.30
N ASP A 32 -8.21 -8.58 0.60
CA ASP A 32 -8.85 -8.54 1.91
C ASP A 32 -10.01 -9.53 1.87
N ASP A 33 -9.84 -10.68 2.53
CA ASP A 33 -10.85 -11.74 2.59
C ASP A 33 -12.13 -11.29 3.33
N ARG A 34 -12.09 -10.14 4.00
CA ARG A 34 -13.25 -9.59 4.70
C ARG A 34 -14.30 -9.09 3.71
N THR A 35 -15.53 -9.44 3.99
CA THR A 35 -16.70 -8.82 3.36
C THR A 35 -16.79 -7.33 3.71
N VAL A 36 -17.48 -6.55 2.87
CA VAL A 36 -17.74 -5.13 3.13
C VAL A 36 -18.44 -4.93 4.49
N GLU A 37 -19.35 -5.83 4.86
CA GLU A 37 -20.06 -5.79 6.15
C GLU A 37 -19.10 -5.96 7.33
N GLU A 38 -18.15 -6.91 7.26
CA GLU A 38 -17.13 -7.10 8.28
C GLU A 38 -16.19 -5.91 8.42
N VAL A 39 -15.83 -5.27 7.30
CA VAL A 39 -15.02 -4.03 7.32
C VAL A 39 -15.77 -2.91 8.03
N LEU A 40 -17.05 -2.70 7.70
CA LEU A 40 -17.87 -1.66 8.34
C LEU A 40 -18.09 -1.95 9.83
N ALA A 41 -18.37 -3.20 10.19
CA ALA A 41 -18.51 -3.61 11.60
C ALA A 41 -17.21 -3.39 12.38
N ALA A 42 -16.04 -3.64 11.76
CA ALA A 42 -14.75 -3.35 12.39
C ALA A 42 -14.52 -1.84 12.56
N MET A 43 -14.88 -1.03 11.56
CA MET A 43 -14.79 0.44 11.64
C MET A 43 -15.62 1.02 12.78
N ASP A 44 -16.79 0.45 13.06
CA ASP A 44 -17.65 0.85 14.18
C ASP A 44 -17.06 0.47 15.56
N GLN A 45 -16.27 -0.61 15.62
CA GLN A 45 -15.62 -1.06 16.85
C GLN A 45 -14.30 -0.31 17.14
N ILE A 46 -13.65 0.21 16.10
CA ILE A 46 -12.44 1.02 16.25
C ILE A 46 -12.83 2.29 17.00
N ARG A 47 -12.29 2.47 18.21
CA ARG A 47 -12.52 3.67 19.01
C ARG A 47 -11.86 4.85 18.32
N TRP A 48 -12.70 5.74 17.75
CA TRP A 48 -12.29 7.02 17.18
C TRP A 48 -11.77 8.00 18.22
N THR A 49 -12.13 7.79 19.49
CA THR A 49 -11.58 8.54 20.62
C THR A 49 -10.44 7.74 21.25
N PRO A 50 -9.20 8.23 21.17
CA PRO A 50 -8.08 7.56 21.83
C PRO A 50 -8.30 7.57 23.36
N PRO A 51 -7.78 6.57 24.09
CA PRO A 51 -7.90 6.55 25.55
C PRO A 51 -7.19 7.77 26.18
N PRO A 52 -7.54 8.16 27.42
CA PRO A 52 -7.07 9.43 28.01
C PRO A 52 -5.55 9.51 28.20
N ASP A 53 -4.87 8.36 28.21
CA ASP A 53 -3.42 8.20 28.32
C ASP A 53 -2.71 8.05 26.97
N ALA A 54 -3.44 8.05 25.85
CA ALA A 54 -2.85 7.96 24.54
C ALA A 54 -2.03 9.21 24.23
N LYS A 55 -0.80 8.98 23.76
CA LYS A 55 0.07 10.03 23.27
C LYS A 55 -0.56 10.74 22.10
N THR A 56 -0.45 12.06 22.11
CA THR A 56 -0.75 12.88 20.94
C THR A 56 0.26 12.60 19.84
N THR A 57 -0.14 12.85 18.59
CA THR A 57 0.76 12.76 17.43
C THR A 57 2.05 13.56 17.64
N SER A 58 1.96 14.72 18.29
CA SER A 58 3.13 15.55 18.58
C SER A 58 4.10 14.92 19.59
N GLU A 59 3.59 14.21 20.60
CA GLU A 59 4.44 13.48 21.55
C GLU A 59 5.15 12.31 20.88
N MET A 60 4.44 11.55 20.04
CA MET A 60 5.04 10.46 19.26
C MET A 60 6.16 10.95 18.35
N ILE A 61 5.96 12.08 17.66
CA ILE A 61 6.99 12.67 16.78
C ILE A 61 8.21 13.14 17.58
N ARG A 62 8.01 13.71 18.78
CA ARG A 62 9.13 14.14 19.63
C ARG A 62 9.93 12.94 20.12
N GLU A 63 9.27 11.88 20.55
CA GLU A 63 9.93 10.65 21.00
C GLU A 63 10.76 9.99 19.90
N ASP A 64 10.23 9.89 18.68
CA ASP A 64 10.95 9.32 17.53
C ASP A 64 12.18 10.15 17.14
N ARG A 65 12.09 11.48 17.28
CA ARG A 65 13.20 12.39 17.01
C ARG A 65 14.29 12.35 18.11
N ASP A 66 13.87 12.14 19.35
CA ASP A 66 14.76 12.18 20.52
C ASP A 66 15.39 10.80 20.83
N GLN A 67 15.05 9.75 20.05
CA GLN A 67 15.77 8.46 19.98
C GLN A 67 16.91 8.48 18.95
#